data_AF-A0A699XTB4-F1
#
_entry.id   AF-A0A699XTB4-F1
#
_cell.length_a   1.000
_cell.length_b   1.000
_cell.length_c   1.000
_cell.angle_alpha   90.00
_cell.angle_beta   90.00
_cell.angle_gamma   90.00
#
_symmetry.space_group_name_H-M   'P 1'
#
loop_
_entity.id
_entity.type
_entity.pdbx_description
1 polymer ?
#
loop_
_entity_poly.entity_id
_entity_poly.type
_entity_poly.pdbx_seq_one_letter_code
_entity_poly.pdbx_strand_id
1 'polypeptide(L)' 'VWAPELNVICYMGSAASREVIRQFEFGPLKNLKFNVLLTTYEFILKDRQDLGQIKWQCLEVDE' A
#
# COMPACT_ATOMS: atom_id res chain seq x y z
N VAL A 1 -7.28 -9.27 19.08
CA VAL A 1 -6.94 -8.54 17.85
C VAL A 1 -7.52 -7.15 17.99
N TRP A 2 -6.74 -6.11 17.72
CA TRP A 2 -7.15 -4.73 18.01
C TRP A 2 -8.11 -4.14 16.97
N ALA A 3 -7.96 -4.46 15.69
CA ALA A 3 -8.83 -3.98 14.62
C ALA A 3 -8.98 -5.05 13.51
N PRO A 4 -9.85 -6.05 13.69
CA PRO A 4 -10.00 -7.16 12.74
C PRO A 4 -10.69 -6.76 11.43
N GLU A 5 -11.45 -5.67 11.43
CA GLU A 5 -12.19 -5.18 10.27
C GLU A 5 -11.30 -4.43 9.25
N LEU A 6 -10.05 -4.12 9.60
CA LEU A 6 -9.15 -3.39 8.73
C LEU A 6 -8.41 -4.34 7.80
N ASN A 7 -8.52 -4.09 6.49
CA ASN A 7 -7.69 -4.75 5.50
C ASN A 7 -6.32 -4.06 5.42
N VAL A 8 -5.29 -4.77 5.85
CA VAL A 8 -3.89 -4.29 5.90
C VAL A 8 -3.07 -5.06 4.88
N ILE A 9 -2.41 -4.34 3.98
CA ILE A 9 -1.50 -4.91 2.98
C ILE A 9 -0.06 -4.59 3.34
N CYS A 10 0.79 -5.62 3.34
CA CYS A 10 2.24 -5.47 3.42
C CYS A 10 2.84 -5.30 2.02
N TYR A 11 3.27 -4.08 1.71
CA TYR A 11 3.91 -3.71 0.45
C TYR A 11 5.42 -3.91 0.52
N MET A 12 5.82 -5.17 0.39
CA MET A 12 7.21 -5.61 0.48
C MET A 12 7.55 -6.65 -0.60
N GLY A 13 8.84 -6.98 -0.72
CA GLY A 13 9.32 -8.01 -1.64
C GLY A 13 9.83 -7.46 -2.97
N SER A 14 9.91 -8.35 -3.96
CA SER A 14 10.45 -8.04 -5.29
C SER A 14 9.51 -7.13 -6.10
N ALA A 15 10.01 -6.55 -7.21
CA ALA A 15 9.18 -5.75 -8.11
C ALA A 15 7.97 -6.54 -8.64
N ALA A 16 8.16 -7.81 -8.98
CA ALA A 16 7.08 -8.69 -9.42
C ALA A 16 6.04 -8.93 -8.32
N SER A 17 6.47 -9.12 -7.07
CA SER A 17 5.55 -9.27 -5.93
C SER A 17 4.70 -8.01 -5.72
N ARG A 18 5.31 -6.82 -5.81
CA ARG A 18 4.61 -5.55 -5.65
C ARG A 18 3.67 -5.25 -6.82
N GLU A 19 4.00 -5.71 -8.02
CA GLU A 19 3.10 -5.65 -9.17
C GLU A 19 1.84 -6.49 -8.95
N VAL A 20 1.99 -7.73 -8.47
CA VAL A 20 0.86 -8.59 -8.10
C VAL A 20 0.00 -7.90 -7.04
N ILE A 21 0.61 -7.32 -5.99
CA ILE A 21 -0.14 -6.58 -4.96
C ILE A 21 -0.96 -5.44 -5.58
N ARG A 22 -0.36 -4.61 -6.44
CA ARG A 22 -1.08 -3.51 -7.11
C ARG A 22 -2.23 -4.02 -7.98
N GLN A 23 -2.05 -5.14 -8.68
CA GLN A 23 -3.07 -5.69 -9.57
C GLN A 23 -4.26 -6.30 -8.82
N PHE A 24 -4.00 -7.03 -7.73
CA PHE A 24 -5.04 -7.85 -7.07
C PHE A 24 -5.60 -7.20 -5.80
N GLU A 25 -4.77 -6.49 -5.04
CA GLU A 25 -5.13 -6.00 -3.71
C GLU A 25 -5.54 -4.52 -3.69
N PHE A 26 -5.03 -3.67 -4.60
CA PHE A 26 -5.37 -2.24 -4.58
C PHE A 26 -6.79 -1.99 -5.11
N GLY A 27 -7.19 -2.68 -6.18
CA GLY A 27 -8.41 -2.34 -6.91
C GLY A 27 -8.31 -1.00 -7.68
N PRO A 28 -9.43 -0.48 -8.21
CA PRO A 28 -9.42 0.79 -8.94
C PRO A 28 -8.98 1.95 -8.03
N LEU A 29 -8.19 2.91 -8.55
CA LEU A 29 -7.71 4.07 -7.77
C LEU A 29 -8.83 4.90 -7.12
N LYS A 30 -10.05 4.88 -7.70
CA LYS A 30 -11.23 5.55 -7.15
C LYS A 30 -11.94 4.77 -6.05
N ASN A 31 -11.65 3.48 -5.92
CA ASN A 31 -12.29 2.57 -4.98
C ASN A 31 -11.28 1.51 -4.51
N LEU A 32 -10.35 1.94 -3.67
CA LEU A 32 -9.32 1.07 -3.13
C LEU A 32 -9.94 -0.02 -2.24
N LYS A 33 -9.40 -1.24 -2.33
CA LYS A 33 -9.89 -2.41 -1.57
C LYS A 33 -9.19 -2.62 -0.22
N PHE A 34 -8.27 -1.73 0.15
CA PHE A 34 -7.53 -1.81 1.41
C PHE A 34 -7.66 -0.54 2.24
N ASN A 35 -7.38 -0.66 3.53
CA ASN A 35 -7.43 0.45 4.49
C ASN A 35 -6.03 0.92 4.86
N VAL A 36 -5.07 0.00 5.00
CA VAL A 36 -3.71 0.31 5.45
C VAL A 36 -2.68 -0.31 4.51
N LEU A 37 -1.65 0.46 4.16
CA LEU A 37 -0.49 0.00 3.43
C LEU A 37 0.75 0.10 4.33
N LEU A 38 1.34 -1.04 4.66
CA LEU A 38 2.61 -1.11 5.38
C LEU A 38 3.75 -1.23 4.39
N THR A 39 4.70 -0.31 4.43
CA THR A 39 5.83 -0.29 3.51
C THR A 39 7.07 0.31 4.15
N THR A 40 8.22 0.15 3.51
CA THR A 40 9.49 0.74 3.95
C THR A 40 9.80 2.01 3.16
N TYR A 41 10.63 2.89 3.71
CA TYR A 41 11.09 4.11 3.03
C TYR A 41 11.65 3.84 1.64
N GLU A 42 12.38 2.74 1.46
CA GLU A 42 12.97 2.36 0.18
C GLU A 42 11.92 2.16 -0.92
N PHE A 43 10.77 1.53 -0.57
CA PHE A 43 9.71 1.27 -1.54
C PHE A 43 8.84 2.50 -1.81
N ILE A 44 8.68 3.40 -0.83
CA ILE A 44 8.04 4.70 -1.06
C ILE A 44 8.81 5.49 -2.13
N LEU A 45 10.14 5.47 -2.07
CA LEU A 45 10.97 6.18 -3.04
C LEU A 45 10.98 5.49 -4.41
N LYS A 46 11.13 4.16 -4.44
CA LYS A 46 11.15 3.39 -5.70
C LYS A 46 9.83 3.45 -6.46
N ASP A 47 8.70 3.30 -5.76
CA ASP A 47 7.39 3.16 -6.37
C ASP A 47 6.54 4.43 -6.16
N ARG A 48 7.20 5.60 -6.03
CA ARG A 48 6.55 6.91 -5.80
C ARG A 48 5.48 7.24 -6.84
N GLN A 49 5.69 6.85 -8.10
CA GLN A 49 4.73 7.13 -9.17
C GLN A 49 3.43 6.35 -9.00
N ASP A 50 3.50 5.11 -8.54
CA ASP A 50 2.32 4.28 -8.27
C ASP A 50 1.61 4.72 -7.00
N LEU A 51 2.36 4.84 -5.90
CA LEU A 51 1.81 5.19 -4.58
C LEU A 51 1.31 6.64 -4.54
N GLY A 52 1.89 7.54 -5.33
CA GLY A 52 1.49 8.94 -5.42
C GLY A 52 0.15 9.18 -6.12
N GLN A 53 -0.37 8.19 -6.86
CA GLN A 53 -1.70 8.28 -7.49
C GLN A 53 -2.84 8.05 -6.50
N ILE A 54 -2.53 7.48 -5.34
CA ILE A 54 -3.49 7.24 -4.26
C ILE A 54 -3.67 8.52 -3.45
N LYS A 55 -4.94 8.87 -3.19
CA LYS A 55 -5.28 9.97 -2.29
C LYS A 55 -5.22 9.49 -0.84
N TRP A 56 -4.04 9.62 -0.23
CA TRP A 56 -3.81 9.28 1.18
C TRP A 56 -4.53 10.26 2.12
N GLN A 57 -5.17 9.74 3.16
CA GLN A 57 -5.82 10.55 4.21
C GLN A 57 -4.93 10.73 5.43
N CYS A 58 -4.11 9.73 5.76
CA CYS A 58 -3.17 9.73 6.87
C CYS A 58 -1.85 9.12 6.39
N LEU A 59 -0.74 9.60 6.95
CA LEU A 59 0.58 9.02 6.79
C LEU A 59 1.17 8.85 8.19
N GLU A 60 1.40 7.61 8.58
CA GLU A 60 2.11 7.25 9.81
C GLU A 60 3.52 6.80 9.45
N VAL A 61 4.48 7.25 10.25
CA VAL A 61 5.90 7.09 9.98
C VAL A 61 6.54 6.53 11.25
N ASP A 62 7.17 5.37 11.13
CA ASP A 62 7.92 4.70 12.21
C ASP A 62 9.43 4.86 11.97
N GLU A 63 10.23 4.71 13.03
CA GLU A 63 11.70 4.82 12.98
C GLU A 63 12.38 3.63 12.29
#